data_AF-A0AAD4BFA1-F1
#
_entry.id   AF-A0AAD4BFA1-F1
#
_cell.length_a   1.000
_cell.length_b   1.000
_cell.length_c   1.000
_cell.angle_alpha   90.00
_cell.angle_beta   90.00
_cell.angle_gamma   90.00
#
_symmetry.space_group_name_H-M   'P 1'
#
loop_
_entity.id
_entity.type
_entity.pdbx_description
1 polymer ?
#
loop_
_entity_poly.entity_id
_entity_poly.type
_entity_poly.pdbx_seq_one_letter_code
_entity_poly.pdbx_strand_id
1 'polypeptide(L)'
;MGSMGHHEMASGESTSSMPKSITSKDIRTPEEHAGVFRWTQKVNTLYPYRTLAHPCQTIPALTLALPQADVSTSVSRHGIEPSVHSGGHSMPLPTSSLEADMNSTSNYQLSARSSWTTCETSSLPLPLQATGASRPFPKMPAQPVDRVQPCVDPVLPSKQLCKISFAHGIQGHKNLTFAEDEVGQLPMFRFAGGMQGIKDINIRWDDDPQHWRGNSYIHLHGLPIPMVYWRDIYAGRFPKMWSSMKSQWSKYKIVIDCYRQSPVDFEARFAPSGALMPIDDITKCIHNEKAGADKAWARESLGDDIHAMSTYRKESKQITRLRMAGTVLPQCSPPPTIPLPEVPE
;
A
#
# COMPACT_ATOMS: atom_id res chain seq x y z
N MET A 1 46.82 -57.20 -41.37
CA MET A 1 45.68 -57.81 -40.64
C MET A 1 45.40 -56.93 -39.43
N GLY A 2 44.19 -56.39 -39.33
CA GLY A 2 43.79 -55.50 -38.23
C GLY A 2 42.82 -54.42 -38.69
N SER A 3 41.62 -54.84 -39.07
CA SER A 3 40.49 -53.97 -39.44
C SER A 3 39.97 -53.25 -38.20
N MET A 4 39.98 -51.91 -38.19
CA MET A 4 39.28 -51.12 -37.17
C MET A 4 37.98 -50.59 -37.79
N GLY A 5 36.87 -51.12 -37.28
CA GLY A 5 35.52 -50.75 -37.69
C GLY A 5 35.11 -49.39 -37.17
N HIS A 6 34.50 -48.61 -38.06
CA HIS A 6 33.69 -47.44 -37.73
C HIS A 6 32.37 -47.90 -37.10
N HIS A 7 32.06 -47.42 -35.90
CA HIS A 7 30.72 -47.50 -35.33
C HIS A 7 30.08 -46.11 -35.35
N GLU A 8 29.19 -45.94 -36.31
CA GLU A 8 28.23 -44.87 -36.45
C GLU A 8 27.07 -45.15 -35.49
N MET A 9 26.78 -44.21 -34.59
CA MET A 9 25.57 -44.22 -33.74
C MET A 9 24.85 -42.89 -33.97
N ALA A 10 23.86 -42.95 -34.86
CA ALA A 10 22.81 -41.96 -34.97
C ALA A 10 21.82 -42.14 -33.81
N SER A 11 21.46 -41.05 -33.15
CA SER A 11 20.24 -40.96 -32.32
C SER A 11 19.79 -39.50 -32.33
N GLY A 12 18.87 -39.20 -33.25
CA GLY A 12 18.13 -37.95 -33.27
C GLY A 12 17.01 -38.01 -32.24
N GLU A 13 17.15 -37.28 -31.14
CA GLU A 13 16.05 -37.00 -30.22
C GLU A 13 15.20 -35.86 -30.77
N SER A 14 14.04 -36.23 -31.32
CA SER A 14 12.95 -35.33 -31.66
C SER A 14 12.33 -34.75 -30.39
N THR A 15 12.70 -33.52 -30.04
CA THR A 15 12.01 -32.77 -28.98
C THR A 15 10.63 -32.30 -29.49
N SER A 16 9.61 -33.10 -29.19
CA SER A 16 8.20 -32.77 -29.35
C SER A 16 7.83 -31.57 -28.47
N SER A 17 7.68 -30.40 -29.11
CA SER A 17 7.21 -29.17 -28.49
C SER A 17 5.70 -29.26 -28.24
N MET A 18 5.31 -29.74 -27.06
CA MET A 18 3.94 -29.67 -26.57
C MET A 18 3.49 -28.21 -26.38
N PRO A 19 2.28 -27.82 -26.85
CA PRO A 19 1.75 -26.48 -26.64
C PRO A 19 1.50 -26.23 -25.15
N LYS A 20 2.06 -25.13 -24.64
CA LYS A 20 1.88 -24.69 -23.25
C LYS A 20 0.39 -24.43 -23.00
N SER A 21 -0.26 -25.32 -22.24
CA SER A 21 -1.64 -25.14 -21.84
C SER A 21 -1.75 -23.89 -20.95
N ILE A 22 -2.63 -22.98 -21.36
CA ILE A 22 -3.02 -21.82 -20.55
C ILE A 22 -3.82 -22.38 -19.38
N THR A 23 -3.15 -22.58 -18.26
CA THR A 23 -3.76 -23.02 -17.00
C THR A 23 -4.53 -21.85 -16.39
N SER A 24 -5.76 -21.65 -16.85
CA SER A 24 -6.75 -20.87 -16.11
C SER A 24 -7.06 -21.62 -14.81
N LYS A 25 -6.55 -21.12 -13.68
CA LYS A 25 -6.63 -21.75 -12.35
C LYS A 25 -7.99 -21.59 -11.65
N ASP A 26 -9.05 -21.20 -12.35
CA ASP A 26 -10.38 -21.16 -11.76
C ASP A 26 -11.17 -22.41 -12.18
N ILE A 27 -11.13 -23.44 -11.33
CA ILE A 27 -11.81 -24.74 -11.50
C ILE A 27 -13.32 -24.61 -11.19
N ARG A 28 -13.83 -23.39 -10.98
CA ARG A 28 -15.22 -23.21 -10.57
C ARG A 28 -16.17 -23.50 -11.72
N THR A 29 -17.27 -24.17 -11.41
CA THR A 29 -18.32 -24.34 -12.41
C THR A 29 -19.00 -22.99 -12.70
N PRO A 30 -19.63 -22.82 -13.88
CA PRO A 30 -20.40 -21.61 -14.19
C PRO A 30 -21.45 -21.27 -13.12
N GLU A 31 -22.06 -22.28 -12.49
CA GLU A 31 -23.04 -22.13 -11.42
C GLU A 31 -22.40 -21.58 -10.14
N GLU A 32 -21.19 -22.01 -9.81
CA GLU A 32 -20.42 -21.48 -8.67
C GLU A 32 -20.02 -20.02 -8.91
N HIS A 33 -19.64 -19.66 -10.13
CA HIS A 33 -19.39 -18.26 -10.51
C HIS A 33 -20.65 -17.42 -10.35
N ALA A 34 -21.80 -17.89 -10.85
CA ALA A 34 -23.09 -17.21 -10.69
C ALA A 34 -23.51 -17.12 -9.20
N GLY A 35 -23.18 -18.12 -8.38
CA GLY A 35 -23.42 -18.11 -6.94
C GLY A 35 -22.58 -17.07 -6.20
N VAL A 36 -21.28 -16.96 -6.53
CA VAL A 36 -20.40 -15.92 -5.98
C VAL A 36 -20.86 -14.53 -6.41
N PHE A 37 -21.26 -14.35 -7.67
CA PHE A 37 -21.74 -13.06 -8.16
C PHE A 37 -23.03 -12.62 -7.45
N ARG A 38 -24.01 -13.53 -7.30
CA ARG A 38 -25.25 -13.27 -6.55
C ARG A 38 -25.00 -12.98 -5.08
N TRP A 39 -24.07 -13.70 -4.45
CA TRP A 39 -23.68 -13.42 -3.06
C TRP A 39 -23.03 -12.04 -2.92
N THR A 40 -22.05 -11.71 -3.76
CA THR A 40 -21.37 -10.41 -3.75
C THR A 40 -22.36 -9.27 -4.00
N GLN A 41 -23.27 -9.45 -4.96
CA GLN A 41 -24.32 -8.48 -5.22
C GLN A 41 -25.21 -8.30 -3.99
N LYS A 42 -25.75 -9.39 -3.41
CA LYS A 42 -26.58 -9.35 -2.21
C LYS A 42 -25.87 -8.70 -1.02
N VAL A 43 -24.60 -9.02 -0.79
CA VAL A 43 -23.79 -8.39 0.26
C VAL A 43 -23.62 -6.91 -0.01
N ASN A 44 -23.34 -6.51 -1.25
CA ASN A 44 -23.18 -5.10 -1.61
C ASN A 44 -24.50 -4.32 -1.55
N THR A 45 -25.65 -4.96 -1.79
CA THR A 45 -26.97 -4.31 -1.61
C THR A 45 -27.37 -4.20 -0.15
N LEU A 46 -27.11 -5.23 0.66
CA LEU A 46 -27.45 -5.24 2.09
C LEU A 46 -26.47 -4.39 2.91
N TYR A 47 -25.22 -4.34 2.47
CA TYR A 47 -24.12 -3.66 3.13
C TYR A 47 -23.33 -2.87 2.06
N PRO A 48 -23.91 -1.79 1.52
CA PRO A 48 -23.16 -0.93 0.60
C PRO A 48 -21.89 -0.50 1.32
N TYR A 49 -20.74 -0.62 0.64
CA TYR A 49 -19.47 -0.12 1.15
C TYR A 49 -19.64 1.34 1.55
N ARG A 50 -19.87 1.60 2.84
CA ARG A 50 -19.77 2.94 3.38
C ARG A 50 -18.30 3.28 3.35
N THR A 51 -17.94 4.24 2.50
CA THR A 51 -16.70 4.99 2.73
C THR A 51 -16.78 5.47 4.17
N LEU A 52 -15.76 5.18 4.98
CA LEU A 52 -15.66 5.66 6.36
C LEU A 52 -15.49 7.19 6.35
N ALA A 53 -16.49 7.93 5.90
CA ALA A 53 -16.69 9.31 6.27
C ALA A 53 -17.19 9.25 7.71
N HIS A 54 -16.29 9.43 8.67
CA HIS A 54 -16.67 9.54 10.07
C HIS A 54 -17.67 10.70 10.23
N PRO A 55 -18.82 10.49 10.91
CA PRO A 55 -19.49 11.60 11.54
C PRO A 55 -18.56 12.06 12.67
N CYS A 56 -17.91 13.20 12.48
CA CYS A 56 -17.31 13.95 13.58
C CYS A 56 -18.49 14.40 14.46
N GLN A 57 -18.86 13.58 15.45
CA GLN A 57 -19.80 14.00 16.48
C GLN A 57 -19.09 15.08 17.30
N THR A 58 -19.39 16.33 16.97
CA THR A 58 -19.03 17.48 17.78
C THR A 58 -19.73 17.28 19.12
N ILE A 59 -18.97 17.02 20.18
CA ILE A 59 -19.48 17.06 21.55
C ILE A 59 -20.02 18.48 21.78
N PRO A 60 -21.29 18.68 22.17
CA PRO A 60 -21.76 20.01 22.52
C PRO A 60 -20.97 20.48 23.73
N ALA A 61 -20.28 21.62 23.57
CA ALA A 61 -19.55 22.28 24.63
C ALA A 61 -20.49 22.49 25.83
N LEU A 62 -20.23 21.78 26.92
CA LEU A 62 -20.80 22.12 28.22
C LEU A 62 -20.16 23.43 28.66
N THR A 63 -20.89 24.52 28.46
CA THR A 63 -20.57 25.85 28.98
C THR A 63 -20.58 25.79 30.51
N LEU A 64 -19.40 25.58 31.11
CA LEU A 64 -19.16 25.85 32.52
C LEU A 64 -19.07 27.37 32.70
N ALA A 65 -20.17 27.96 33.16
CA ALA A 65 -20.20 29.35 33.62
C ALA A 65 -19.33 29.48 34.88
N LEU A 66 -18.16 30.11 34.72
CA LEU A 66 -17.34 30.63 35.82
C LEU A 66 -17.95 31.97 36.28
N PRO A 67 -18.17 32.19 37.58
CA PRO A 67 -18.61 33.48 38.09
C PRO A 67 -17.48 34.51 37.97
N GLN A 68 -17.76 35.63 37.30
CA GLN A 68 -16.90 36.80 37.32
C GLN A 68 -16.91 37.41 38.73
N ALA A 69 -15.75 37.48 39.35
CA ALA A 69 -15.54 38.25 40.57
C ALA A 69 -15.16 39.69 40.16
N ASP A 70 -16.00 40.64 40.57
CA ASP A 70 -15.77 42.08 40.45
C ASP A 70 -14.52 42.49 41.24
N VAL A 71 -13.55 43.08 40.54
CA VAL A 71 -12.40 43.76 41.13
C VAL A 71 -12.85 45.17 41.52
N SER A 72 -13.22 45.35 42.79
CA SER A 72 -13.30 46.67 43.42
C SER A 72 -11.97 47.04 44.06
N THR A 73 -11.30 48.01 43.45
CA THR A 73 -10.09 48.66 43.93
C THR A 73 -10.40 49.45 45.20
N SER A 74 -9.83 49.06 46.34
CA SER A 74 -9.68 49.97 47.47
C SER A 74 -8.27 49.90 48.04
N VAL A 75 -7.67 51.08 48.09
CA VAL A 75 -6.35 51.38 48.62
C VAL A 75 -6.44 51.43 50.14
N SER A 76 -5.59 50.69 50.85
CA SER A 76 -5.14 51.09 52.18
C SER A 76 -3.79 50.49 52.56
N ARG A 77 -2.96 51.38 53.12
CA ARG A 77 -1.60 51.18 53.63
C ARG A 77 -1.61 50.55 55.03
N HIS A 78 -0.42 50.08 55.41
CA HIS A 78 0.06 49.47 56.66
C HIS A 78 0.24 47.95 56.49
N GLY A 79 1.42 47.33 56.60
CA GLY A 79 2.58 47.63 57.45
C GLY A 79 2.66 46.55 58.53
N ILE A 80 3.85 45.94 58.69
CA ILE A 80 4.31 45.05 59.79
C ILE A 80 4.36 43.53 59.49
N GLU A 81 5.60 43.08 59.23
CA GLU A 81 6.34 41.88 59.70
C GLU A 81 5.83 40.41 59.61
N PRO A 82 6.78 39.43 59.63
CA PRO A 82 6.59 38.06 59.19
C PRO A 82 6.32 37.09 60.36
N SER A 83 5.67 35.96 60.08
CA SER A 83 5.75 34.80 60.97
C SER A 83 5.65 33.46 60.24
N VAL A 84 6.69 32.68 60.46
CA VAL A 84 6.90 31.24 60.25
C VAL A 84 5.75 30.42 60.85
N HIS A 85 5.30 29.35 60.17
CA HIS A 85 4.74 28.05 60.66
C HIS A 85 4.65 27.16 59.38
N SER A 86 5.43 26.10 59.12
CA SER A 86 5.67 24.82 59.83
C SER A 86 4.39 23.99 60.07
N GLY A 87 4.35 22.80 59.47
CA GLY A 87 3.31 21.76 59.63
C GLY A 87 2.67 21.42 58.26
N GLY A 88 2.92 20.29 57.59
CA GLY A 88 3.28 18.96 58.07
C GLY A 88 2.03 18.10 58.19
N HIS A 89 1.54 17.54 57.08
CA HIS A 89 0.65 16.37 57.12
C HIS A 89 0.89 15.44 55.92
N SER A 90 1.52 14.33 56.26
CA SER A 90 1.73 13.11 55.49
C SER A 90 0.52 12.20 55.68
N MET A 91 -0.04 11.61 54.61
CA MET A 91 -0.81 10.37 54.66
C MET A 91 -0.75 9.64 53.29
N PRO A 92 -0.91 8.29 53.27
CA PRO A 92 -0.19 7.41 52.37
C PRO A 92 -1.03 6.83 51.21
N LEU A 93 -0.29 6.26 50.26
CA LEU A 93 -0.70 5.34 49.20
C LEU A 93 -1.59 4.18 49.69
N PRO A 94 -2.42 3.63 48.79
CA PRO A 94 -2.65 2.20 48.71
C PRO A 94 -1.94 1.61 47.49
N THR A 95 -1.05 0.66 47.77
CA THR A 95 -0.50 -0.34 46.85
C THR A 95 -1.61 -1.28 46.34
N SER A 96 -1.73 -1.44 45.03
CA SER A 96 -2.40 -2.60 44.45
C SER A 96 -1.42 -3.36 43.56
N SER A 97 -1.02 -4.51 44.10
CA SER A 97 -0.33 -5.61 43.47
C SER A 97 -1.23 -6.30 42.44
N LEU A 98 -0.68 -6.59 41.26
CA LEU A 98 -1.12 -7.73 40.45
C LEU A 98 0.01 -8.09 39.47
N GLU A 99 0.81 -9.05 39.92
CA GLU A 99 1.64 -9.92 39.11
C GLU A 99 0.75 -10.79 38.21
N ALA A 100 1.09 -10.93 36.94
CA ALA A 100 0.83 -12.12 36.13
C ALA A 100 1.69 -12.10 34.85
N ASP A 101 2.83 -12.77 34.94
CA ASP A 101 3.41 -13.65 33.94
C ASP A 101 3.56 -13.17 32.49
N MET A 102 4.70 -12.52 32.26
CA MET A 102 5.42 -12.65 31.00
C MET A 102 6.04 -14.05 30.93
N ASN A 103 5.60 -14.87 29.97
CA ASN A 103 6.45 -15.94 29.46
C ASN A 103 6.59 -15.84 27.94
N SER A 104 7.76 -15.34 27.57
CA SER A 104 8.25 -15.17 26.20
C SER A 104 9.11 -16.37 25.85
N THR A 105 8.75 -17.11 24.81
CA THR A 105 9.75 -17.88 24.06
C THR A 105 9.30 -18.08 22.62
N SER A 106 9.85 -17.29 21.69
CA SER A 106 10.00 -17.72 20.30
C SER A 106 11.22 -17.04 19.71
N ASN A 107 12.32 -17.80 19.73
CA ASN A 107 13.57 -17.51 19.03
C ASN A 107 13.33 -17.50 17.53
N TYR A 108 13.58 -16.35 16.89
CA TYR A 108 13.99 -16.30 15.49
C TYR A 108 15.19 -15.36 15.37
N GLN A 109 16.39 -15.94 15.51
CA GLN A 109 17.60 -15.37 14.94
C GLN A 109 17.51 -15.46 13.41
N LEU A 110 17.45 -14.31 12.75
CA LEU A 110 17.88 -14.18 11.36
C LEU A 110 19.01 -13.16 11.30
N SER A 111 20.22 -13.69 11.47
CA SER A 111 21.45 -13.04 11.05
C SER A 111 21.49 -12.99 9.53
N ALA A 112 21.38 -11.78 8.97
CA ALA A 112 21.86 -11.48 7.62
C ALA A 112 22.49 -10.09 7.63
N ARG A 113 23.74 -10.06 8.09
CA ARG A 113 24.62 -8.89 8.03
C ARG A 113 25.12 -8.79 6.60
N SER A 114 24.52 -7.92 5.79
CA SER A 114 25.05 -7.55 4.48
C SER A 114 25.77 -6.21 4.61
N SER A 115 27.08 -6.28 4.85
CA SER A 115 27.98 -5.14 4.67
C SER A 115 28.07 -4.84 3.17
N TRP A 116 27.69 -3.65 2.75
CA TRP A 116 28.01 -3.12 1.42
C TRP A 116 28.89 -1.90 1.65
N THR A 117 30.15 -2.03 1.25
CA THR A 117 31.15 -0.98 1.20
C THR A 117 30.71 0.07 0.17
N THR A 118 30.67 1.33 0.59
CA THR A 118 30.50 2.51 -0.26
C THR A 118 31.68 2.62 -1.23
N CYS A 119 31.41 2.61 -2.54
CA CYS A 119 32.39 3.04 -3.54
C CYS A 119 32.34 4.57 -3.64
N GLU A 120 33.40 5.21 -3.16
CA GLU A 120 33.67 6.62 -3.39
C GLU A 120 33.89 6.86 -4.90
N THR A 121 33.11 7.77 -5.47
CA THR A 121 33.31 8.28 -6.83
C THR A 121 34.27 9.45 -6.74
N SER A 122 35.54 9.22 -7.10
CA SER A 122 36.56 10.25 -7.15
C SER A 122 36.91 10.60 -8.60
N SER A 123 36.60 11.86 -8.91
CA SER A 123 37.16 12.82 -9.86
C SER A 123 38.27 12.39 -10.84
N LEU A 124 38.05 12.80 -12.10
CA LEU A 124 39.03 12.92 -13.20
C LEU A 124 40.28 13.74 -12.79
N PRO A 125 41.40 13.55 -13.50
CA PRO A 125 41.73 14.53 -14.54
C PRO A 125 42.27 13.93 -15.86
N LEU A 126 42.01 14.66 -16.95
CA LEU A 126 42.66 14.54 -18.27
C LEU A 126 44.18 14.68 -18.15
N PRO A 127 44.93 14.09 -19.11
CA PRO A 127 45.65 15.00 -20.01
C PRO A 127 45.65 14.58 -21.48
N LEU A 128 45.65 15.61 -22.32
CA LEU A 128 46.09 15.59 -23.72
C LEU A 128 47.49 14.95 -23.84
N GLN A 129 47.67 14.10 -24.84
CA GLN A 129 48.91 14.08 -25.62
C GLN A 129 48.67 13.47 -27.01
N ALA A 130 48.83 14.33 -28.00
CA ALA A 130 48.96 13.97 -29.39
C ALA A 130 50.41 13.54 -29.67
N THR A 131 50.60 12.40 -30.31
CA THR A 131 51.83 12.11 -31.04
C THR A 131 51.50 11.20 -32.22
N GLY A 132 51.87 11.67 -33.41
CA GLY A 132 51.53 11.05 -34.67
C GLY A 132 52.29 9.77 -34.94
N ALA A 133 51.61 8.87 -35.66
CA ALA A 133 52.24 7.88 -36.50
C ALA A 133 51.34 7.68 -37.73
N SER A 134 51.72 8.34 -38.83
CA SER A 134 51.08 8.22 -40.12
C SER A 134 51.35 6.80 -40.65
N ARG A 135 50.32 5.95 -40.65
CA ARG A 135 50.36 4.66 -41.33
C ARG A 135 49.83 4.83 -42.76
N PRO A 136 50.53 4.31 -43.79
CA PRO A 136 50.01 4.32 -45.15
C PRO A 136 48.80 3.38 -45.23
N PHE A 137 47.63 3.95 -45.53
CA PHE A 137 46.42 3.18 -45.80
C PHE A 137 46.58 2.40 -47.12
N PRO A 138 46.22 1.10 -47.16
CA PRO A 138 46.11 0.37 -48.41
C PRO A 138 44.95 0.93 -49.25
N LYS A 139 45.27 1.22 -50.52
CA LYS A 139 44.36 1.73 -51.54
C LYS A 139 43.24 0.72 -51.77
N MET A 140 42.04 1.00 -51.24
CA MET A 140 40.87 0.17 -51.49
C MET A 140 40.42 0.29 -52.96
N PRO A 141 39.97 -0.82 -53.58
CA PRO A 141 39.39 -0.81 -54.92
C PRO A 141 38.09 -0.02 -54.91
N ALA A 142 37.91 0.82 -55.93
CA ALA A 142 36.71 1.62 -56.16
C ALA A 142 35.48 0.70 -56.22
N GLN A 143 34.61 0.84 -55.21
CA GLN A 143 33.30 0.21 -55.21
C GLN A 143 32.37 0.94 -56.20
N PRO A 144 31.49 0.20 -56.89
CA PRO A 144 30.53 0.76 -57.83
C PRO A 144 29.56 1.69 -57.10
N VAL A 145 29.24 2.81 -57.74
CA VAL A 145 28.27 3.81 -57.27
C VAL A 145 26.87 3.19 -57.39
N ASP A 146 26.49 2.41 -56.38
CA ASP A 146 25.16 1.83 -56.30
C ASP A 146 24.14 2.90 -55.92
N ARG A 147 23.24 3.14 -56.88
CA ARG A 147 21.83 3.51 -56.75
C ARG A 147 21.44 4.17 -55.42
N VAL A 148 21.23 5.50 -55.48
CA VAL A 148 20.61 6.32 -54.44
C VAL A 148 19.30 5.66 -53.97
N GLN A 149 19.37 4.95 -52.86
CA GLN A 149 18.22 4.34 -52.22
C GLN A 149 17.45 5.46 -51.50
N PRO A 150 16.15 5.65 -51.75
CA PRO A 150 15.36 6.67 -51.06
C PRO A 150 15.51 6.44 -49.56
N CYS A 151 16.00 7.47 -48.86
CA CYS A 151 16.10 7.46 -47.41
C CYS A 151 14.65 7.44 -46.88
N VAL A 152 14.13 6.24 -46.62
CA VAL A 152 12.88 6.09 -45.87
C VAL A 152 13.27 6.41 -44.45
N ASP A 153 12.91 7.59 -43.97
CA ASP A 153 13.12 7.99 -42.58
C ASP A 153 12.60 6.85 -41.68
N PRO A 154 13.43 6.26 -40.82
CA PRO A 154 12.99 5.20 -39.94
C PRO A 154 11.84 5.75 -39.10
N VAL A 155 10.64 5.21 -39.31
CA VAL A 155 9.45 5.54 -38.52
C VAL A 155 9.81 5.28 -37.07
N LEU A 156 10.05 6.35 -36.31
CA LEU A 156 10.36 6.25 -34.90
C LEU A 156 9.19 5.52 -34.23
N PRO A 157 9.46 4.48 -33.42
CA PRO A 157 8.41 3.78 -32.71
C PRO A 157 7.64 4.81 -31.86
N SER A 158 6.33 4.92 -32.13
CA SER A 158 5.45 5.83 -31.39
C SER A 158 5.59 5.56 -29.89
N LYS A 159 6.16 6.53 -29.17
CA LYS A 159 6.34 6.43 -27.72
C LYS A 159 4.97 6.31 -27.07
N GLN A 160 4.73 5.20 -26.39
CA GLN A 160 3.43 4.95 -25.78
C GLN A 160 3.25 5.86 -24.55
N LEU A 161 2.38 6.84 -24.66
CA LEU A 161 2.10 7.80 -23.60
C LEU A 161 1.27 7.17 -22.47
N CYS A 162 1.60 7.52 -21.23
CA CYS A 162 0.86 7.15 -20.03
C CYS A 162 0.11 8.39 -19.51
N LYS A 163 -1.02 8.19 -18.83
CA LYS A 163 -1.83 9.27 -18.25
C LYS A 163 -2.18 8.96 -16.81
N ILE A 164 -1.98 9.93 -15.93
CA ILE A 164 -2.46 9.92 -14.53
C ILE A 164 -3.43 11.09 -14.30
N SER A 165 -4.40 10.87 -13.42
CA SER A 165 -5.40 11.86 -13.03
C SER A 165 -5.32 12.11 -11.53
N PHE A 166 -5.23 13.36 -11.13
CA PHE A 166 -5.12 13.77 -9.73
C PHE A 166 -6.50 14.15 -9.18
N ALA A 167 -6.77 13.78 -7.93
CA ALA A 167 -8.06 14.02 -7.29
C ALA A 167 -8.31 15.51 -7.00
N HIS A 168 -7.33 16.18 -6.42
CA HIS A 168 -7.37 17.61 -6.07
C HIS A 168 -6.60 18.48 -7.07
N GLY A 169 -5.78 17.84 -7.91
CA GLY A 169 -4.89 18.53 -8.83
C GLY A 169 -3.60 18.95 -8.15
N ILE A 170 -2.53 19.01 -8.92
CA ILE A 170 -1.19 19.39 -8.43
C ILE A 170 -0.71 20.56 -9.25
N GLN A 171 -0.46 21.70 -8.60
CA GLN A 171 -0.03 22.94 -9.26
C GLN A 171 -0.94 23.35 -10.43
N GLY A 172 -2.25 23.13 -10.31
CA GLY A 172 -3.24 23.43 -11.36
C GLY A 172 -3.43 22.32 -12.41
N HIS A 173 -2.63 21.26 -12.39
CA HIS A 173 -2.78 20.13 -13.30
C HIS A 173 -3.73 19.08 -12.71
N LYS A 174 -4.82 18.77 -13.43
CA LYS A 174 -5.73 17.65 -13.10
C LYS A 174 -5.34 16.32 -13.74
N ASN A 175 -4.61 16.40 -14.85
CA ASN A 175 -4.14 15.24 -15.58
C ASN A 175 -2.69 15.50 -15.99
N LEU A 176 -1.89 14.44 -15.99
CA LEU A 176 -0.53 14.47 -16.50
C LEU A 176 -0.34 13.33 -17.49
N THR A 177 0.19 13.67 -18.67
CA THR A 177 0.59 12.69 -19.67
C THR A 177 2.10 12.68 -19.75
N PHE A 178 2.71 11.50 -19.69
CA PHE A 178 4.17 11.33 -19.69
C PHE A 178 4.59 10.12 -20.53
N ALA A 179 5.82 10.14 -21.03
CA ALA A 179 6.44 9.03 -21.72
C ALA A 179 7.14 8.07 -20.75
N GLU A 180 7.32 6.82 -21.17
CA GLU A 180 7.88 5.77 -20.30
C GLU A 180 9.33 6.07 -19.86
N ASP A 181 10.11 6.71 -20.72
CA ASP A 181 11.50 7.11 -20.46
C ASP A 181 11.63 8.28 -19.48
N GLU A 182 10.53 8.96 -19.16
CA GLU A 182 10.50 10.04 -18.16
C GLU A 182 10.32 9.49 -16.74
N VAL A 183 9.88 8.23 -16.60
CA VAL A 183 9.75 7.59 -15.30
C VAL A 183 11.14 7.17 -14.82
N GLY A 184 11.73 8.00 -13.96
CA GLY A 184 13.02 7.72 -13.33
C GLY A 184 13.03 6.42 -12.53
N GLN A 185 14.25 6.01 -12.15
CA GLN A 185 14.45 4.86 -11.28
C GLN A 185 13.69 5.06 -9.95
N LEU A 186 13.10 3.98 -9.45
CA LEU A 186 12.37 4.02 -8.19
C LEU A 186 13.28 4.54 -7.07
N PRO A 187 12.87 5.57 -6.31
CA PRO A 187 13.58 5.97 -5.12
C PRO A 187 13.57 4.81 -4.13
N MET A 188 14.76 4.38 -3.70
CA MET A 188 14.86 3.40 -2.62
C MET A 188 14.57 4.11 -1.31
N PHE A 189 13.29 4.20 -0.95
CA PHE A 189 12.89 4.79 0.30
C PHE A 189 12.70 3.70 1.35
N ARG A 190 13.37 3.89 2.49
CA ARG A 190 13.23 3.05 3.66
C ARG A 190 12.59 3.87 4.76
N PHE A 191 11.77 3.21 5.55
CA PHE A 191 11.26 3.77 6.78
C PHE A 191 12.44 4.00 7.74
N ALA A 192 12.89 5.25 7.85
CA ALA A 192 14.01 5.66 8.69
C ALA A 192 13.64 6.92 9.46
N GLY A 193 14.26 7.13 10.62
CA GLY A 193 14.04 8.34 11.43
C GLY A 193 12.83 8.30 12.36
N GLY A 194 12.28 7.12 12.65
CA GLY A 194 11.20 6.96 13.63
C GLY A 194 9.95 7.79 13.28
N MET A 195 9.43 8.55 14.24
CA MET A 195 8.25 9.41 14.01
C MET A 195 8.47 10.48 12.95
N GLN A 196 9.70 11.00 12.81
CA GLN A 196 9.99 11.95 11.74
C GLN A 196 9.76 11.30 10.37
N GLY A 197 10.10 10.01 10.22
CA GLY A 197 9.84 9.24 9.01
C GLY A 197 8.34 9.15 8.64
N ILE A 198 7.45 9.00 9.63
CA ILE A 198 6.00 9.02 9.40
C ILE A 198 5.55 10.38 8.89
N LYS A 199 5.99 11.46 9.56
CA LYS A 199 5.65 12.84 9.21
C LYS A 199 6.13 13.15 7.78
N ASP A 200 7.33 12.72 7.47
CA ASP A 200 7.95 12.83 6.16
C ASP A 200 7.20 12.06 5.06
N ILE A 201 6.70 10.86 5.34
CA ILE A 201 5.87 10.12 4.39
C ILE A 201 4.49 10.81 4.26
N ASN A 202 3.91 11.27 5.36
CA ASN A 202 2.61 11.92 5.37
C ASN A 202 2.56 13.15 4.46
N ILE A 203 3.61 13.98 4.47
CA ILE A 203 3.70 15.17 3.60
C ILE A 203 3.93 14.86 2.12
N ARG A 204 4.28 13.60 1.79
CA ARG A 204 4.53 13.09 0.43
C ARG A 204 3.49 12.05 -0.01
N TRP A 205 2.45 11.80 0.78
CA TRP A 205 1.55 10.68 0.54
C TRP A 205 0.56 10.94 -0.59
N ASP A 206 -0.28 11.97 -0.50
CA ASP A 206 -1.34 12.29 -1.46
C ASP A 206 -1.37 13.79 -1.79
N ASP A 207 -2.24 14.20 -2.71
CA ASP A 207 -2.42 15.59 -3.15
C ASP A 207 -3.41 16.38 -2.27
N ASP A 208 -3.68 15.95 -1.04
CA ASP A 208 -4.52 16.71 -0.12
C ASP A 208 -3.78 17.98 0.35
N PRO A 209 -4.30 19.19 0.08
CA PRO A 209 -3.66 20.45 0.46
C PRO A 209 -3.35 20.60 1.96
N GLN A 210 -4.06 19.90 2.84
CA GLN A 210 -3.82 19.95 4.28
C GLN A 210 -2.52 19.24 4.69
N HIS A 211 -2.18 18.17 3.97
CA HIS A 211 -1.08 17.27 4.32
C HIS A 211 0.11 17.45 3.36
N TRP A 212 -0.18 17.65 2.09
CA TRP A 212 0.80 17.77 1.01
C TRP A 212 1.61 19.06 1.11
N ARG A 213 2.93 18.94 1.05
CA ARG A 213 3.86 20.09 1.07
C ARG A 213 4.57 20.33 -0.25
N GLY A 214 4.06 19.77 -1.36
CA GLY A 214 4.70 19.92 -2.66
C GLY A 214 6.01 19.16 -2.80
N ASN A 215 6.28 18.19 -1.93
CA ASN A 215 7.51 17.41 -1.94
C ASN A 215 7.21 15.98 -2.41
N SER A 216 8.03 15.47 -3.34
CA SER A 216 7.99 14.08 -3.75
C SER A 216 9.39 13.57 -4.10
N TYR A 217 9.54 12.25 -4.11
CA TYR A 217 10.71 11.61 -4.68
C TYR A 217 10.65 11.51 -6.21
N ILE A 218 9.46 11.56 -6.80
CA ILE A 218 9.26 11.44 -8.25
C ILE A 218 8.79 12.77 -8.79
N HIS A 219 9.48 13.24 -9.83
CA HIS A 219 9.10 14.42 -10.57
C HIS A 219 8.90 14.04 -12.04
N LEU A 220 7.72 14.35 -12.58
CA LEU A 220 7.41 14.16 -14.00
C LEU A 220 7.14 15.52 -14.61
N HIS A 221 7.87 15.91 -15.65
CA HIS A 221 7.86 17.26 -16.21
C HIS A 221 8.09 18.38 -15.16
N GLY A 222 8.92 18.11 -14.15
CA GLY A 222 9.15 19.04 -13.04
C GLY A 222 8.03 19.09 -12.00
N LEU A 223 6.93 18.34 -12.19
CA LEU A 223 5.82 18.27 -11.23
C LEU A 223 6.07 17.16 -10.19
N PRO A 224 6.03 17.46 -8.88
CA PRO A 224 6.18 16.45 -7.83
C PRO A 224 4.95 15.53 -7.78
N ILE A 225 5.15 14.21 -7.81
CA ILE A 225 4.06 13.23 -7.87
C ILE A 225 3.86 12.49 -6.54
N PRO A 226 2.72 12.65 -5.86
CA PRO A 226 2.44 11.98 -4.59
C PRO A 226 2.51 10.47 -4.65
N MET A 227 2.90 9.87 -3.53
CA MET A 227 3.09 8.42 -3.39
C MET A 227 1.84 7.60 -3.68
N VAL A 228 0.64 8.15 -3.45
CA VAL A 228 -0.63 7.48 -3.73
C VAL A 228 -0.78 7.13 -5.22
N TYR A 229 -0.21 7.94 -6.11
CA TYR A 229 -0.27 7.77 -7.56
C TYR A 229 0.83 6.85 -8.12
N TRP A 230 1.76 6.37 -7.28
CA TRP A 230 2.85 5.50 -7.75
C TRP A 230 2.35 4.17 -8.29
N ARG A 231 1.22 3.66 -7.77
CA ARG A 231 0.59 2.48 -8.33
C ARG A 231 0.24 2.68 -9.80
N ASP A 232 -0.33 3.82 -10.16
CA ASP A 232 -0.80 4.10 -11.52
C ASP A 232 0.38 4.32 -12.48
N ILE A 233 1.49 4.87 -11.98
CA ILE A 233 2.74 5.03 -12.74
C ILE A 233 3.41 3.67 -13.01
N TYR A 234 3.59 2.86 -11.96
CA TYR A 234 4.47 1.68 -12.06
C TYR A 234 3.74 0.37 -12.35
N ALA A 235 2.47 0.18 -11.96
CA ALA A 235 1.81 -1.11 -12.05
C ALA A 235 1.60 -1.59 -13.49
N GLY A 236 1.40 -0.67 -14.43
CA GLY A 236 1.24 -1.00 -15.85
C GLY A 236 2.55 -1.33 -16.54
N ARG A 237 3.53 -0.42 -16.46
CA ARG A 237 4.75 -0.46 -17.29
C ARG A 237 5.93 -1.15 -16.65
N PHE A 238 6.03 -1.06 -15.33
CA PHE A 238 7.16 -1.58 -14.58
C PHE A 238 6.69 -2.63 -13.57
N PRO A 239 6.00 -3.70 -13.99
CA PRO A 239 5.34 -4.64 -13.08
C PRO A 239 6.32 -5.33 -12.12
N LYS A 240 7.56 -5.58 -12.56
CA LYS A 240 8.63 -6.14 -11.70
C LYS A 240 9.02 -5.17 -10.59
N MET A 241 9.19 -3.89 -10.93
CA MET A 241 9.55 -2.82 -10.00
C MET A 241 8.39 -2.49 -9.05
N TRP A 242 7.16 -2.46 -9.56
CA TRP A 242 5.98 -2.32 -8.73
C TRP A 242 5.84 -3.50 -7.76
N SER A 243 6.05 -4.73 -8.22
CA SER A 243 5.95 -5.93 -7.37
C SER A 243 6.89 -5.87 -6.17
N SER A 244 8.13 -5.40 -6.35
CA SER A 244 9.09 -5.28 -5.23
C SER A 244 8.69 -4.20 -4.22
N MET A 245 8.07 -3.11 -4.66
CA MET A 245 7.66 -2.01 -3.78
C MET A 245 6.27 -2.17 -3.18
N LYS A 246 5.36 -2.89 -3.85
CA LYS A 246 3.93 -2.98 -3.49
C LYS A 246 3.71 -3.33 -2.01
N SER A 247 4.53 -4.24 -1.46
CA SER A 247 4.47 -4.63 -0.06
C SER A 247 4.72 -3.43 0.87
N GLN A 248 5.79 -2.67 0.61
CA GLN A 248 6.13 -1.48 1.38
C GLN A 248 5.08 -0.38 1.20
N TRP A 249 4.67 -0.10 -0.04
CA TRP A 249 3.60 0.87 -0.32
C TRP A 249 2.32 0.57 0.46
N SER A 250 1.95 -0.71 0.55
CA SER A 250 0.75 -1.14 1.28
C SER A 250 0.88 -0.90 2.80
N LYS A 251 2.06 -1.14 3.37
CA LYS A 251 2.34 -0.84 4.79
C LYS A 251 2.24 0.65 5.06
N TYR A 252 2.84 1.49 4.22
CA TYR A 252 2.77 2.94 4.39
C TYR A 252 1.34 3.45 4.31
N LYS A 253 0.53 2.94 3.37
CA LYS A 253 -0.88 3.29 3.30
C LYS A 253 -1.59 3.06 4.63
N ILE A 254 -1.46 1.86 5.19
CA ILE A 254 -2.13 1.48 6.44
C ILE A 254 -1.67 2.38 7.60
N VAL A 255 -0.37 2.66 7.67
CA VAL A 255 0.24 3.47 8.71
C VAL A 255 -0.17 4.93 8.60
N ILE A 256 -0.15 5.52 7.41
CA ILE A 256 -0.59 6.90 7.17
C ILE A 256 -2.08 7.06 7.43
N ASP A 257 -2.91 6.12 6.97
CA ASP A 257 -4.36 6.13 7.24
C ASP A 257 -4.64 6.10 8.75
N CYS A 258 -3.85 5.37 9.54
CA CYS A 258 -3.97 5.31 11.00
C CYS A 258 -3.43 6.60 11.67
N TYR A 259 -2.27 7.09 11.23
CA TYR A 259 -1.65 8.31 11.75
C TYR A 259 -2.56 9.53 11.55
N ARG A 260 -3.25 9.64 10.41
CA ARG A 260 -4.15 10.76 10.10
C ARG A 260 -5.44 10.77 10.91
N GLN A 261 -5.88 9.63 11.43
CA GLN A 261 -7.08 9.56 12.28
C GLN A 261 -6.84 10.25 13.63
N SER A 262 -5.68 10.01 14.25
CA SER A 262 -5.27 10.67 15.48
C SER A 262 -3.75 10.61 15.62
N PRO A 263 -3.02 11.69 15.28
CA PRO A 263 -1.56 11.73 15.42
C PRO A 263 -1.10 11.54 16.87
N VAL A 264 -1.85 12.09 17.83
CA VAL A 264 -1.52 12.02 19.26
C VAL A 264 -1.67 10.59 19.77
N ASP A 265 -2.79 9.93 19.47
CA ASP A 265 -2.99 8.54 19.89
C ASP A 265 -2.04 7.60 19.15
N PHE A 266 -1.73 7.89 17.88
CA PHE A 266 -0.75 7.12 17.11
C PHE A 266 0.64 7.17 17.78
N GLU A 267 1.12 8.37 18.16
CA GLU A 267 2.40 8.54 18.84
C GLU A 267 2.42 7.85 20.20
N ALA A 268 1.40 8.05 21.04
CA ALA A 268 1.29 7.42 22.35
C ALA A 268 1.30 5.88 22.25
N ARG A 269 0.65 5.35 21.21
CA ARG A 269 0.46 3.92 21.02
C ARG A 269 1.68 3.21 20.41
N PHE A 270 2.29 3.80 19.38
CA PHE A 270 3.36 3.15 18.62
C PHE A 270 4.76 3.68 18.95
N ALA A 271 4.86 4.75 19.74
CA ALA A 271 6.11 5.28 20.25
C ALA A 271 6.04 5.59 21.77
N PRO A 272 5.59 4.64 22.63
CA PRO A 272 5.40 4.90 24.07
C PRO A 272 6.71 5.26 24.80
N SER A 273 7.86 4.79 24.29
CA SER A 273 9.19 5.12 24.80
C SER A 273 9.85 6.32 24.09
N GLY A 274 9.11 7.02 23.23
CA GLY A 274 9.64 8.03 22.31
C GLY A 274 10.32 7.46 21.07
N ALA A 275 10.63 6.16 21.05
CA ALA A 275 11.11 5.45 19.86
C ALA A 275 9.95 4.76 19.15
N LEU A 276 9.80 5.01 17.85
CA LEU A 276 8.76 4.40 17.04
C LEU A 276 9.05 2.91 16.83
N MET A 277 8.03 2.08 17.03
CA MET A 277 8.07 0.65 16.72
C MET A 277 8.44 0.37 15.25
N PRO A 278 9.02 -0.80 14.93
CA PRO A 278 9.23 -1.21 13.54
C PRO A 278 7.92 -1.18 12.75
N ILE A 279 7.96 -0.73 11.49
CA ILE A 279 6.76 -0.59 10.65
C ILE A 279 5.96 -1.89 10.50
N ASP A 280 6.65 -3.03 10.53
CA ASP A 280 6.03 -4.34 10.44
C ASP A 280 5.20 -4.65 11.69
N ASP A 281 5.69 -4.28 12.87
CA ASP A 281 4.96 -4.44 14.13
C ASP A 281 3.77 -3.48 14.21
N ILE A 282 3.95 -2.21 13.78
CA ILE A 282 2.85 -1.24 13.68
C ILE A 282 1.74 -1.79 12.76
N THR A 283 2.11 -2.24 11.56
CA THR A 283 1.15 -2.78 10.58
C THR A 283 0.43 -4.00 11.14
N LYS A 284 1.14 -4.90 11.82
CA LYS A 284 0.58 -6.08 12.47
C LYS A 284 -0.40 -5.72 13.58
N CYS A 285 -0.07 -4.73 14.43
CA CYS A 285 -0.97 -4.22 15.47
C CYS A 285 -2.25 -3.64 14.86
N ILE A 286 -2.15 -2.80 13.82
CA ILE A 286 -3.32 -2.23 13.13
C ILE A 286 -4.19 -3.34 12.50
N HIS A 287 -3.58 -4.35 11.88
CA HIS A 287 -4.32 -5.48 11.32
C HIS A 287 -5.05 -6.31 12.38
N ASN A 288 -4.40 -6.60 13.50
CA ASN A 288 -5.01 -7.38 14.59
C ASN A 288 -6.22 -6.66 15.18
N GLU A 289 -6.14 -5.34 15.32
CA GLU A 289 -7.28 -4.54 15.80
C GLU A 289 -8.42 -4.48 14.81
N LYS A 290 -8.13 -4.25 13.52
CA LYS A 290 -9.16 -4.30 12.48
C LYS A 290 -9.83 -5.68 12.44
N ALA A 291 -9.06 -6.75 12.54
CA ALA A 291 -9.60 -8.11 12.62
C ALA A 291 -10.45 -8.33 13.88
N GLY A 292 -10.04 -7.76 15.02
CA GLY A 292 -10.82 -7.79 16.27
C GLY A 292 -12.13 -7.01 16.17
N ALA A 293 -12.08 -5.81 15.60
CA ALA A 293 -13.24 -4.94 15.36
C ALA A 293 -14.21 -5.58 14.36
N ASP A 294 -13.71 -6.14 13.25
CA ASP A 294 -14.52 -6.87 12.26
C ASP A 294 -15.19 -8.09 12.90
N LYS A 295 -14.48 -8.82 13.76
CA LYS A 295 -15.04 -9.95 14.51
C LYS A 295 -16.12 -9.51 15.49
N ALA A 296 -15.91 -8.41 16.21
CA ALA A 296 -16.88 -7.84 17.15
C ALA A 296 -18.13 -7.34 16.40
N TRP A 297 -17.93 -6.59 15.31
CA TRP A 297 -18.99 -6.10 14.45
C TRP A 297 -19.80 -7.24 13.81
N ALA A 298 -19.12 -8.30 13.36
CA ALA A 298 -19.79 -9.49 12.84
C ALA A 298 -20.66 -10.15 13.92
N ARG A 299 -20.14 -10.28 15.15
CA ARG A 299 -20.89 -10.83 16.30
C ARG A 299 -22.14 -10.01 16.62
N GLU A 300 -22.02 -8.68 16.62
CA GLU A 300 -23.16 -7.79 16.86
C GLU A 300 -24.19 -7.86 15.73
N SER A 301 -23.73 -7.86 14.47
CA SER A 301 -24.62 -7.79 13.30
C SER A 301 -25.34 -9.09 12.96
N LEU A 302 -24.73 -10.24 13.29
CA LEU A 302 -25.26 -11.56 12.96
C LEU A 302 -25.84 -12.29 14.17
N GLY A 303 -25.70 -11.73 15.37
CA GLY A 303 -26.11 -12.36 16.63
C GLY A 303 -25.36 -13.67 16.92
N ASP A 304 -25.95 -14.50 17.78
CA ASP A 304 -25.38 -15.82 18.14
C ASP A 304 -25.54 -16.87 17.02
N ASP A 305 -26.25 -16.55 15.93
CA ASP A 305 -26.42 -17.43 14.75
C ASP A 305 -25.13 -17.65 13.93
N ILE A 306 -24.01 -17.05 14.35
CA ILE A 306 -22.66 -17.28 13.78
C ILE A 306 -22.20 -18.73 13.88
N HIS A 307 -22.82 -19.56 14.73
CA HIS A 307 -22.49 -20.98 14.80
C HIS A 307 -22.68 -21.75 13.48
N ALA A 308 -23.37 -21.17 12.48
CA ALA A 308 -23.46 -21.71 11.11
C ALA A 308 -22.28 -21.33 10.18
N MET A 309 -21.11 -20.93 10.70
CA MET A 309 -19.90 -20.78 9.89
C MET A 309 -19.39 -22.15 9.41
N SER A 310 -19.59 -22.46 8.13
CA SER A 310 -18.94 -23.62 7.50
C SER A 310 -17.48 -23.28 7.18
N THR A 311 -16.53 -23.89 7.89
CA THR A 311 -15.14 -23.94 7.43
C THR A 311 -14.98 -25.09 6.44
N TYR A 312 -14.37 -24.83 5.28
CA TYR A 312 -13.95 -25.89 4.37
C TYR A 312 -12.47 -25.71 3.99
N ARG A 313 -11.79 -26.81 3.63
CA ARG A 313 -10.38 -26.79 3.25
C ARG A 313 -10.28 -26.74 1.72
N LYS A 314 -9.57 -25.75 1.17
CA LYS A 314 -9.23 -25.67 -0.25
C LYS A 314 -7.72 -25.54 -0.39
N GLU A 315 -7.10 -26.48 -1.11
CA GLU A 315 -5.66 -26.46 -1.42
C GLU A 315 -4.78 -26.20 -0.18
N SER A 316 -4.97 -27.03 0.85
CA SER A 316 -4.29 -26.94 2.15
C SER A 316 -4.62 -25.71 3.01
N LYS A 317 -5.37 -24.72 2.50
CA LYS A 317 -5.83 -23.55 3.26
C LYS A 317 -7.24 -23.77 3.79
N GLN A 318 -7.46 -23.46 5.06
CA GLN A 318 -8.79 -23.44 5.66
C GLN A 318 -9.46 -22.11 5.27
N ILE A 319 -10.60 -22.19 4.59
CA ILE A 319 -11.42 -21.05 4.21
C ILE A 319 -12.67 -21.10 5.10
N THR A 320 -12.90 -20.04 5.85
CA THR A 320 -14.13 -19.88 6.63
C THR A 320 -15.13 -19.11 5.78
N ARG A 321 -16.26 -19.74 5.45
CA ARG A 321 -17.35 -19.07 4.72
C ARG A 321 -18.53 -18.90 5.67
N LEU A 322 -18.98 -17.65 5.80
CA LEU A 322 -20.20 -17.33 6.52
C LEU A 322 -21.39 -17.87 5.72
N ARG A 323 -22.05 -18.91 6.24
CA ARG A 323 -23.33 -19.35 5.68
C ARG A 323 -24.39 -18.50 6.36
N MET A 324 -24.99 -17.58 5.62
CA MET A 324 -26.20 -16.90 6.09
C MET A 324 -27.22 -18.03 6.32
N ALA A 325 -27.56 -18.31 7.58
CA ALA A 325 -28.62 -19.26 7.92
C ALA A 325 -29.82 -18.87 7.06
N GLY A 326 -30.38 -19.86 6.37
CA GLY A 326 -31.33 -19.64 5.29
C GLY A 326 -32.37 -18.62 5.73
N THR A 327 -32.30 -17.42 5.16
CA THR A 327 -33.51 -16.67 4.92
C THR A 327 -34.33 -17.66 4.11
N VAL A 328 -35.30 -18.31 4.76
CA VAL A 328 -36.38 -18.98 4.06
C VAL A 328 -36.91 -17.87 3.16
N LEU A 329 -36.54 -17.91 1.87
CA LEU A 329 -37.19 -17.06 0.90
C LEU A 329 -38.67 -17.37 1.12
N PRO A 330 -39.53 -16.37 1.42
CA PRO A 330 -40.96 -16.62 1.44
C PRO A 330 -41.24 -17.38 0.16
N GLN A 331 -41.79 -18.60 0.29
CA GLN A 331 -42.12 -19.40 -0.88
C GLN A 331 -42.83 -18.46 -1.83
N CYS A 332 -42.21 -18.15 -2.96
CA CYS A 332 -42.87 -17.40 -4.00
C CYS A 332 -44.08 -18.26 -4.33
N SER A 333 -45.27 -17.81 -3.91
CA SER A 333 -46.50 -18.41 -4.35
C SER A 333 -46.42 -18.49 -5.87
N PRO A 334 -46.79 -19.63 -6.48
CA PRO A 334 -46.75 -19.75 -7.93
C PRO A 334 -47.50 -18.56 -8.54
N PRO A 335 -46.95 -17.93 -9.59
CA PRO A 335 -47.63 -16.81 -10.22
C PRO A 335 -49.05 -17.24 -10.60
N PRO A 336 -50.07 -16.39 -10.39
CA PRO A 336 -51.43 -16.74 -10.75
C PRO A 336 -51.48 -17.11 -12.23
N THR A 337 -51.99 -18.32 -12.53
CA THR A 337 -52.21 -18.78 -13.89
C THR A 337 -53.20 -17.82 -14.55
N ILE A 338 -52.71 -16.97 -15.46
CA ILE A 338 -53.55 -16.12 -16.29
C ILE A 338 -54.21 -17.02 -17.33
N PRO A 339 -55.55 -17.14 -17.38
CA PRO A 339 -56.23 -17.90 -18.44
C PRO A 339 -55.90 -17.29 -19.80
N LEU A 340 -55.48 -18.11 -20.76
CA LEU A 340 -55.32 -17.65 -22.13
C LEU A 340 -56.69 -17.25 -22.71
N PRO A 341 -56.78 -16.14 -23.46
CA PRO A 341 -58.01 -15.77 -24.13
C PRO A 341 -58.37 -16.83 -25.18
N GLU A 342 -59.61 -17.32 -25.11
CA GLU A 342 -60.19 -18.19 -26.14
C GLU A 342 -60.18 -17.45 -27.48
N VAL A 343 -59.57 -18.09 -28.48
CA VAL A 343 -59.61 -17.62 -29.87
C VAL A 343 -60.99 -17.98 -30.42
N PRO A 344 -61.82 -17.01 -30.83
CA PRO A 344 -63.08 -17.32 -31.48
C PRO A 344 -62.82 -17.86 -32.89
N GLU A 345 -63.54 -18.91 -33.28
CA GLU A 345 -63.59 -19.46 -34.64
C GLU A 345 -64.26 -18.52 -35.65
#